data_AF-A0A7Z9PYI0-F1
#
_entry.id   AF-A0A7Z9PYI0-F1
#
_cell.length_a   1.000
_cell.length_b   1.000
_cell.length_c   1.000
_cell.angle_alpha   90.00
_cell.angle_beta   90.00
_cell.angle_gamma   90.00
#
_symmetry.space_group_name_H-M   'P 1'
#
loop_
_entity.id
_entity.type
_entity.pdbx_description
1 polymer ?
#
loop_
_entity_poly.entity_id
_entity_poly.type
_entity_poly.pdbx_seq_one_letter_code
_entity_poly.pdbx_strand_id
1 'polypeptide(L)'
;MLDLLLQDAAYRELYNNTMADLADAENAVYEALVEAARHVKETAQALEDTLDRAAKLPDGTKVFRGRDGKVYTEDGEEVDAASVALISWPDDAPSWEDYQKLREAHDDASADHSKLVGYQSELDDIRAHMEDPENPPTKDDMNGYRQRIKDIGRDAVKANNVENEMAVERPENTEVPDLDLGLPGL
;
A
#
# COMPACT_ATOMS: atom_id res chain seq x y z
N MET A 1 -36.18 3.76 -20.82
CA MET A 1 -35.76 5.01 -21.49
C MET A 1 -34.41 4.85 -22.19
N LEU A 2 -33.45 4.17 -21.54
CA LEU A 2 -32.15 3.81 -22.13
C LEU A 2 -32.24 3.12 -23.51
N ASP A 3 -33.11 2.12 -23.68
CA ASP A 3 -33.28 1.41 -24.97
C ASP A 3 -33.60 2.33 -26.16
N LEU A 4 -34.31 3.44 -25.91
CA LEU A 4 -34.63 4.42 -26.95
C LEU A 4 -33.40 5.26 -27.31
N LEU A 5 -32.59 5.64 -26.32
CA LEU A 5 -31.35 6.39 -26.53
C LEU A 5 -30.30 5.54 -27.25
N LEU A 6 -30.24 4.24 -26.97
CA LEU A 6 -29.34 3.30 -27.66
C LEU A 6 -29.67 3.10 -29.15
N GLN A 7 -30.81 3.60 -29.64
CA GLN A 7 -31.11 3.66 -31.07
C GLN A 7 -30.37 4.81 -31.78
N ASP A 8 -29.96 5.86 -31.04
CA ASP A 8 -29.09 6.92 -31.56
C ASP A 8 -27.65 6.40 -31.69
N ALA A 9 -27.12 6.43 -32.91
CA ALA A 9 -25.81 5.87 -33.20
C ALA A 9 -24.69 6.51 -32.37
N ALA A 10 -24.74 7.84 -32.20
CA ALA A 10 -23.74 8.59 -31.45
C ALA A 10 -23.83 8.33 -29.94
N TYR A 11 -25.05 8.25 -29.37
CA TYR A 11 -25.24 7.89 -27.97
C TYR A 11 -24.74 6.47 -27.71
N ARG A 12 -25.13 5.50 -28.54
CA ARG A 12 -24.71 4.10 -28.41
C ARG A 12 -23.20 3.93 -28.51
N GLU A 13 -22.55 4.61 -29.44
CA GLU A 13 -21.08 4.58 -29.56
C GLU A 13 -20.42 5.14 -28.30
N LEU A 14 -20.88 6.29 -27.80
CA LEU A 14 -20.36 6.87 -26.58
C LEU A 14 -20.58 5.95 -25.38
N TYR A 15 -21.78 5.39 -25.23
CA TYR A 15 -22.13 4.43 -24.18
C TYR A 15 -21.20 3.22 -24.18
N ASN A 16 -21.04 2.56 -25.33
CA ASN A 16 -20.19 1.38 -25.47
C ASN A 16 -18.73 1.69 -25.15
N ASN A 17 -18.22 2.84 -25.62
CA ASN A 17 -16.86 3.27 -25.33
C ASN A 17 -16.66 3.58 -23.84
N THR A 18 -17.64 4.20 -23.18
CA THR A 18 -17.59 4.45 -21.73
C THR A 18 -17.62 3.15 -20.94
N MET A 19 -18.46 2.18 -21.31
CA MET A 19 -18.52 0.87 -20.65
C MET A 19 -17.23 0.07 -20.84
N ALA A 20 -16.59 0.18 -22.01
CA ALA A 20 -15.29 -0.44 -22.25
C ALA A 20 -14.19 0.23 -21.40
N ASP A 21 -14.11 1.56 -21.42
CA ASP A 21 -13.17 2.32 -20.57
C ASP A 21 -13.37 1.97 -19.08
N LEU A 22 -14.63 1.82 -18.64
CA LEU A 22 -15.00 1.45 -17.26
C LEU A 22 -14.51 0.05 -16.89
N ALA A 23 -14.74 -0.95 -17.75
CA ALA A 23 -14.28 -2.32 -17.51
C ALA A 23 -12.75 -2.40 -17.42
N ASP A 24 -12.04 -1.66 -18.26
CA ASP A 24 -10.57 -1.59 -18.22
C ASP A 24 -10.08 -0.96 -16.90
N ALA A 25 -10.72 0.13 -16.45
CA ALA A 25 -10.37 0.78 -15.20
C ALA A 25 -10.69 -0.08 -13.96
N GLU A 26 -11.82 -0.78 -13.94
CA GLU A 26 -12.17 -1.71 -12.88
C GLU A 26 -11.15 -2.85 -12.77
N ASN A 27 -10.73 -3.43 -13.90
CA ASN A 27 -9.68 -4.45 -13.88
C ASN A 27 -8.36 -3.91 -13.32
N ALA A 28 -7.96 -2.70 -13.73
CA ALA A 28 -6.76 -2.05 -13.21
C ALA A 28 -6.84 -1.76 -11.70
N VAL A 29 -8.00 -1.29 -11.20
CA VAL A 29 -8.23 -1.05 -9.78
C VAL A 29 -8.23 -2.37 -9.00
N TYR A 30 -8.85 -3.42 -9.52
CA TYR A 30 -8.85 -4.75 -8.90
C TYR A 30 -7.43 -5.31 -8.77
N GLU A 31 -6.63 -5.27 -9.83
CA GLU A 31 -5.23 -5.70 -9.78
C GLU A 31 -4.43 -4.90 -8.75
N ALA A 32 -4.57 -3.56 -8.75
CA ALA A 32 -3.90 -2.70 -7.78
C ALA A 32 -4.35 -2.97 -6.33
N LEU A 33 -5.64 -3.28 -6.09
CA LEU A 33 -6.17 -3.63 -4.78
C LEU A 33 -5.56 -4.93 -4.24
N VAL A 34 -5.40 -5.94 -5.09
CA VAL A 34 -4.79 -7.22 -4.71
C VAL A 34 -3.35 -7.02 -4.24
N GLU A 35 -2.59 -6.18 -4.95
CA GLU A 35 -1.20 -5.86 -4.58
C GLU A 35 -1.14 -4.99 -3.32
N ALA A 36 -1.91 -3.90 -3.26
CA ALA A 36 -1.96 -3.03 -2.07
C ALA A 36 -2.37 -3.79 -0.80
N ALA A 37 -3.34 -4.72 -0.90
CA ALA A 37 -3.74 -5.55 0.24
C ALA A 37 -2.60 -6.49 0.71
N ARG A 38 -1.78 -6.98 -0.23
CA ARG A 38 -0.58 -7.75 0.11
C ARG A 38 0.44 -6.87 0.81
N HIS A 39 0.71 -5.68 0.29
CA HIS A 39 1.70 -4.77 0.86
C HIS A 39 1.30 -4.27 2.26
N VAL A 40 0.02 -3.95 2.50
CA VAL A 40 -0.50 -3.66 3.84
C VAL A 40 -0.23 -4.82 4.79
N LYS A 41 -0.48 -6.06 4.35
CA LYS A 41 -0.24 -7.24 5.19
C LYS A 41 1.25 -7.42 5.49
N GLU A 42 2.12 -7.26 4.50
CA GLU A 42 3.57 -7.42 4.65
C GLU A 42 4.16 -6.36 5.59
N THR A 43 3.78 -5.10 5.43
CA THR A 43 4.22 -3.99 6.30
C THR A 43 3.67 -4.12 7.72
N ALA A 44 2.40 -4.54 7.87
CA ALA A 44 1.81 -4.79 9.19
C ALA A 44 2.56 -5.91 9.93
N GLN A 45 2.89 -7.00 9.23
CA GLN A 45 3.66 -8.11 9.82
C GLN A 45 5.07 -7.67 10.19
N ALA A 46 5.77 -6.92 9.33
CA ALA A 46 7.10 -6.40 9.64
C ALA A 46 7.10 -5.43 10.83
N LEU A 47 6.05 -4.62 10.97
CA LEU A 47 5.86 -3.73 12.10
C LEU A 47 5.61 -4.52 13.40
N GLU A 48 4.75 -5.54 13.36
CA GLU A 48 4.49 -6.44 14.49
C GLU A 48 5.76 -7.15 14.95
N ASP A 49 6.51 -7.75 14.01
CA ASP A 49 7.80 -8.43 14.30
C ASP A 49 8.83 -7.46 14.90
N THR A 50 8.79 -6.19 14.51
CA THR A 50 9.66 -5.14 15.07
C THR A 50 9.24 -4.76 16.49
N LEU A 51 7.94 -4.62 16.72
CA LEU A 51 7.38 -4.34 18.05
C LEU A 51 7.63 -5.49 19.03
N ASP A 52 7.62 -6.74 18.56
CA ASP A 52 7.87 -7.90 19.42
C ASP A 52 9.33 -7.99 19.89
N ARG A 53 10.27 -7.57 19.05
CA ARG A 53 11.71 -7.49 19.38
C ARG A 53 12.10 -6.22 20.12
N ALA A 54 11.20 -5.25 20.25
CA ALA A 54 11.47 -4.01 20.96
C ALA A 54 11.82 -4.27 22.43
N ALA A 55 12.73 -3.46 22.96
CA ALA A 55 12.99 -3.45 24.40
C ALA A 55 11.74 -2.94 25.14
N LYS A 56 11.60 -3.31 26.42
CA LYS A 56 10.42 -2.98 27.22
C LYS A 56 10.81 -2.35 28.54
N LEU A 57 10.03 -1.36 28.97
CA LEU A 57 10.05 -0.84 30.33
C LEU A 57 9.44 -1.86 31.31
N PRO A 58 9.65 -1.71 32.63
CA PRO A 58 9.08 -2.61 33.64
C PRO A 58 7.54 -2.69 33.62
N ASP A 59 6.86 -1.68 33.09
CA ASP A 59 5.41 -1.64 32.90
C ASP A 59 4.94 -2.31 31.59
N GLY A 60 5.88 -2.75 30.75
CA GLY A 60 5.61 -3.39 29.45
C GLY A 60 5.62 -2.44 28.25
N THR A 61 5.79 -1.14 28.45
CA THR A 61 5.86 -0.15 27.36
C THR A 61 7.05 -0.43 26.44
N LYS A 62 6.82 -0.48 25.13
CA LYS A 62 7.86 -0.71 24.13
C LYS A 62 8.69 0.55 23.92
N VAL A 63 10.00 0.36 23.85
CA VAL A 63 10.96 1.44 23.72
C VAL A 63 12.06 1.09 22.74
N PHE A 64 12.56 2.11 22.06
CA PHE A 64 13.55 1.99 21.00
C PHE A 64 14.69 2.97 21.26
N ARG A 65 15.92 2.54 20.96
CA ARG A 65 17.09 3.43 21.05
C ARG A 65 17.32 4.09 19.69
N GLY A 66 17.36 5.42 19.68
CA GLY A 66 17.73 6.21 18.51
C GLY A 66 19.24 6.26 18.28
N ARG A 67 19.63 6.70 17.08
CA ARG A 67 21.05 6.87 16.71
C ARG A 67 21.75 7.97 17.48
N ASP A 68 20.99 8.92 18.02
CA ASP A 68 21.48 9.99 18.90
C ASP A 68 21.72 9.51 20.34
N GLY A 69 21.46 8.22 20.62
CA GLY A 69 21.63 7.61 21.93
C GLY A 69 20.45 7.86 22.88
N LYS A 70 19.41 8.58 22.44
CA LYS A 70 18.17 8.75 23.19
C LYS A 70 17.29 7.53 23.06
N VAL A 71 16.33 7.40 23.98
CA VAL A 71 15.38 6.30 24.02
C VAL A 71 13.98 6.89 23.89
N TYR A 72 13.19 6.32 22.99
CA TYR A 72 11.84 6.77 22.66
C TYR A 72 10.82 5.66 22.91
N THR A 73 9.63 6.03 23.36
CA THR A 73 8.47 5.14 23.38
C THR A 73 7.90 4.95 21.97
N GLU A 74 6.98 3.99 21.81
CA GLU A 74 6.23 3.77 20.56
C GLU A 74 5.52 5.03 20.03
N ASP A 75 5.10 5.92 20.94
CA ASP A 75 4.44 7.20 20.63
C ASP A 75 5.42 8.35 20.32
N GLY A 76 6.73 8.10 20.46
CA GLY A 76 7.78 9.09 20.21
C GLY A 76 8.14 9.97 21.41
N GLU A 77 7.71 9.61 22.62
CA GLU A 77 8.08 10.33 23.83
C GLU A 77 9.50 9.92 24.30
N GLU A 78 10.34 10.90 24.65
CA GLU A 78 11.68 10.62 25.17
C GLU A 78 11.59 10.05 26.60
N VAL A 79 12.23 8.90 26.81
CA VAL A 79 12.28 8.21 28.11
C VAL A 79 13.39 8.81 28.97
N ASP A 80 13.08 9.10 30.23
CA ASP A 80 14.05 9.68 31.15
C ASP A 80 15.21 8.71 31.49
N ALA A 81 16.37 9.26 31.82
CA ALA A 81 17.58 8.48 32.05
C ALA A 81 17.47 7.47 33.21
N ALA A 82 16.65 7.72 34.23
CA ALA A 82 16.48 6.79 35.34
C ALA A 82 15.68 5.56 34.90
N SER A 83 14.64 5.77 34.10
CA SER A 83 13.87 4.68 33.47
C SER A 83 14.70 3.90 32.46
N VAL A 84 15.55 4.58 31.67
CA VAL A 84 16.43 3.91 30.70
C VAL A 84 17.39 2.92 31.37
N ALA A 85 17.89 3.23 32.55
CA ALA A 85 18.80 2.36 33.30
C ALA A 85 18.16 1.03 33.75
N LEU A 86 16.82 0.94 33.72
CA LEU A 86 16.07 -0.26 34.11
C LEU A 86 15.76 -1.19 32.91
N ILE A 87 16.05 -0.74 31.68
CA ILE A 87 15.73 -1.49 30.47
C ILE A 87 16.74 -2.62 30.27
N SER A 88 16.24 -3.84 30.09
CA SER A 88 17.02 -4.94 29.50
C SER A 88 16.87 -4.87 27.99
N TRP A 89 17.98 -4.61 27.30
CA TRP A 89 18.01 -4.50 25.84
C TRP A 89 18.25 -5.87 25.22
N PRO A 90 17.32 -6.37 24.38
CA PRO A 90 17.60 -7.51 23.50
C PRO A 90 18.77 -7.19 22.55
N ASP A 91 19.57 -8.19 22.21
CA ASP A 91 20.71 -8.04 21.30
C ASP A 91 20.26 -7.65 19.88
N ASP A 92 19.04 -8.02 19.50
CA ASP A 92 18.42 -7.77 18.20
C ASP A 92 17.34 -6.67 18.25
N ALA A 93 17.35 -5.85 19.29
CA ALA A 93 16.39 -4.76 19.46
C ALA A 93 16.48 -3.77 18.28
N PRO A 94 15.37 -3.46 17.60
CA PRO A 94 15.35 -2.50 16.51
C PRO A 94 15.66 -1.08 16.99
N SER A 95 16.20 -0.26 16.08
CA SER A 95 16.39 1.17 16.35
C SER A 95 15.08 1.95 16.22
N TRP A 96 15.06 3.15 16.80
CA TRP A 96 13.91 4.06 16.66
C TRP A 96 13.66 4.42 15.19
N GLU A 97 14.73 4.63 14.42
CA GLU A 97 14.63 4.98 13.01
C GLU A 97 14.10 3.81 12.16
N ASP A 98 14.42 2.56 12.51
CA ASP A 98 13.88 1.39 11.80
C ASP A 98 12.37 1.23 12.06
N TYR A 99 11.96 1.41 13.32
CA TYR A 99 10.54 1.40 13.70
C TYR A 99 9.76 2.51 12.96
N GLN A 100 10.26 3.74 12.97
CA GLN A 100 9.59 4.87 12.32
C GLN A 100 9.44 4.66 10.81
N LYS A 101 10.46 4.12 10.14
CA LYS A 101 10.38 3.79 8.71
C LYS A 101 9.33 2.72 8.41
N LEU A 102 9.27 1.67 9.22
CA LEU A 102 8.27 0.61 9.03
C LEU A 102 6.85 1.11 9.31
N ARG A 103 6.70 1.96 10.32
CA ARG A 103 5.43 2.62 10.62
C ARG A 103 4.97 3.51 9.47
N GLU A 104 5.85 4.36 8.95
CA GLU A 104 5.58 5.22 7.78
C GLU A 104 5.19 4.37 6.57
N ALA A 105 5.94 3.30 6.27
CA ALA A 105 5.63 2.39 5.17
C ALA A 105 4.26 1.71 5.33
N HIS A 106 3.90 1.29 6.55
CA HIS A 106 2.59 0.71 6.82
C HIS A 106 1.45 1.74 6.67
N ASP A 107 1.66 2.96 7.15
CA ASP A 107 0.69 4.05 7.04
C ASP A 107 0.47 4.43 5.56
N ASP A 108 1.54 4.52 4.78
CA ASP A 108 1.48 4.78 3.33
C ASP A 108 0.75 3.65 2.58
N ALA A 109 1.11 2.38 2.83
CA ALA A 109 0.45 1.23 2.23
C ALA A 109 -1.06 1.20 2.57
N SER A 110 -1.42 1.52 3.81
CA SER A 110 -2.81 1.59 4.26
C SER A 110 -3.58 2.73 3.59
N ALA A 111 -2.94 3.88 3.40
CA ALA A 111 -3.52 5.02 2.70
C ALA A 111 -3.77 4.71 1.22
N ASP A 112 -2.81 4.07 0.55
CA ASP A 112 -2.93 3.66 -0.85
C ASP A 112 -4.04 2.62 -1.05
N HIS A 113 -4.12 1.60 -0.20
CA HIS A 113 -5.22 0.64 -0.22
C HIS A 113 -6.58 1.33 -0.03
N SER A 114 -6.69 2.24 0.94
CA SER A 114 -7.93 2.99 1.21
C SER A 114 -8.36 3.85 0.02
N LYS A 115 -7.40 4.48 -0.66
CA LYS A 115 -7.64 5.27 -1.87
C LYS A 115 -8.20 4.39 -3.01
N LEU A 116 -7.62 3.20 -3.21
CA LEU A 116 -8.08 2.26 -4.24
C LEU A 116 -9.49 1.72 -3.94
N VAL A 117 -9.82 1.47 -2.68
CA VAL A 117 -11.20 1.12 -2.27
C VAL A 117 -12.17 2.25 -2.62
N GLY A 118 -11.77 3.50 -2.40
CA GLY A 118 -12.55 4.67 -2.83
C GLY A 118 -12.77 4.71 -4.34
N TYR A 119 -11.75 4.39 -5.13
CA TYR A 119 -11.87 4.28 -6.59
C TYR A 119 -12.82 3.17 -7.03
N GLN A 120 -12.77 1.98 -6.41
CA GLN A 120 -13.72 0.90 -6.73
C GLN A 120 -15.17 1.34 -6.49
N SER A 121 -15.44 1.97 -5.34
CA SER A 121 -16.78 2.47 -5.02
C SER A 121 -17.27 3.49 -6.04
N GLU A 122 -16.38 4.38 -6.50
CA GLU A 122 -16.72 5.39 -7.50
C GLU A 122 -17.02 4.76 -8.89
N LEU A 123 -16.27 3.74 -9.29
CA LEU A 123 -16.53 3.01 -10.52
C LEU A 123 -17.85 2.22 -10.45
N ASP A 124 -18.17 1.63 -9.30
CA ASP A 124 -19.44 0.94 -9.06
C ASP A 124 -20.63 1.92 -9.16
N ASP A 125 -20.50 3.14 -8.62
CA ASP A 125 -21.52 4.19 -8.73
C ASP A 125 -21.71 4.63 -10.19
N ILE A 126 -20.62 4.79 -10.95
CA ILE A 126 -20.67 5.11 -12.37
C ILE A 126 -21.37 3.99 -13.15
N ARG A 127 -21.02 2.71 -12.87
CA ARG A 127 -21.66 1.54 -13.49
C ARG A 127 -23.16 1.53 -13.23
N ALA A 128 -23.56 1.71 -11.98
CA ALA A 128 -24.96 1.69 -11.58
C ALA A 128 -25.76 2.77 -12.32
N HIS A 129 -25.19 3.98 -12.49
CA HIS A 129 -25.85 5.04 -13.23
C HIS A 129 -25.88 4.78 -14.73
N MET A 130 -24.80 4.26 -15.33
CA MET A 130 -24.78 3.86 -16.74
C MET A 130 -25.83 2.81 -17.06
N GLU A 131 -26.07 1.86 -16.15
CA GLU A 131 -27.01 0.78 -16.33
C GLU A 131 -28.46 1.15 -15.95
N ASP A 132 -28.73 2.38 -15.48
CA ASP A 132 -30.07 2.83 -15.09
C ASP A 132 -30.99 3.00 -16.32
N PRO A 133 -32.02 2.15 -16.48
CA PRO A 133 -32.90 2.21 -17.64
C PRO A 133 -33.89 3.38 -17.58
N GLU A 134 -34.17 3.91 -16.38
CA GLU A 134 -35.15 4.95 -16.09
C GLU A 134 -34.53 6.34 -16.04
N ASN A 135 -33.26 6.43 -15.66
CA ASN A 135 -32.49 7.67 -15.65
C ASN A 135 -31.09 7.47 -16.25
N PRO A 136 -30.99 7.17 -17.55
CA PRO A 136 -29.72 6.98 -18.22
C PRO A 136 -28.94 8.30 -18.30
N PRO A 137 -27.60 8.27 -18.21
CA PRO A 137 -26.77 9.46 -18.20
C PRO A 137 -26.86 10.20 -19.53
N THR A 138 -26.72 11.52 -19.46
CA THR A 138 -26.63 12.36 -20.66
C THR A 138 -25.27 12.18 -21.36
N LYS A 139 -25.14 12.69 -22.58
CA LYS A 139 -23.85 12.68 -23.30
C LYS A 139 -22.76 13.46 -22.55
N ASP A 140 -23.13 14.56 -21.88
CA ASP A 140 -22.20 15.36 -21.10
C ASP A 140 -21.76 14.62 -19.83
N ASP A 141 -22.69 13.95 -19.14
CA ASP A 141 -22.38 13.09 -17.98
C ASP A 141 -21.40 11.98 -18.39
N MET A 142 -21.67 11.29 -19.50
CA MET A 142 -20.79 10.23 -20.02
C MET A 142 -19.38 10.74 -20.34
N ASN A 143 -19.25 11.95 -20.90
CA ASN A 143 -17.93 12.55 -21.13
C ASN A 143 -17.19 12.82 -19.81
N GLY A 144 -17.91 13.30 -18.78
CA GLY A 144 -17.38 13.45 -17.43
C GLY A 144 -16.91 12.12 -16.84
N TYR A 145 -17.74 11.07 -16.93
CA TYR A 145 -17.40 9.72 -16.49
C TYR A 145 -16.18 9.17 -17.21
N ARG A 146 -16.11 9.28 -18.53
CA ARG A 146 -14.94 8.80 -19.28
C ARG A 146 -13.64 9.44 -18.83
N GLN A 147 -13.65 10.76 -18.58
CA GLN A 147 -12.46 11.42 -18.08
C GLN A 147 -12.08 10.88 -16.70
N ARG A 148 -13.05 10.75 -15.81
CA ARG A 148 -12.83 10.27 -14.45
C ARG A 148 -12.34 8.82 -14.40
N ILE A 149 -12.98 7.93 -15.15
CA ILE A 149 -12.60 6.52 -15.34
C ILE A 149 -11.14 6.42 -15.79
N LYS A 150 -10.73 7.23 -16.78
CA LYS A 150 -9.34 7.22 -17.29
C LYS A 150 -8.34 7.71 -16.25
N ASP A 151 -8.69 8.74 -15.48
CA ASP A 151 -7.83 9.23 -14.41
C ASP A 151 -7.68 8.17 -13.30
N ILE A 152 -8.78 7.51 -12.91
CA ILE A 152 -8.76 6.39 -11.94
C ILE A 152 -7.89 5.24 -12.47
N GLY A 153 -8.12 4.77 -13.69
CA GLY A 153 -7.37 3.66 -14.29
C GLY A 153 -5.87 3.97 -14.39
N ARG A 154 -5.49 5.19 -14.79
CA ARG A 154 -4.08 5.61 -14.81
C ARG A 154 -3.47 5.61 -13.41
N ASP A 155 -4.19 6.12 -12.42
CA ASP A 155 -3.69 6.20 -11.05
C ASP A 155 -3.54 4.80 -10.43
N ALA A 156 -4.46 3.88 -10.71
CA ALA A 156 -4.37 2.47 -10.30
C ALA A 156 -3.15 1.77 -10.93
N VAL A 157 -2.92 1.95 -12.23
CA VAL A 157 -1.73 1.41 -12.91
C VAL A 157 -0.43 1.97 -12.32
N LYS A 158 -0.41 3.26 -11.96
CA LYS A 158 0.75 3.87 -11.29
C LYS A 158 1.00 3.26 -9.92
N ALA A 159 -0.05 3.11 -9.10
CA ALA A 159 0.07 2.49 -7.78
C ALA A 159 0.65 1.08 -7.88
N ASN A 160 0.17 0.28 -8.84
CA ASN A 160 0.66 -1.07 -9.07
C ASN A 160 2.15 -1.12 -9.52
N ASN A 161 2.58 -0.19 -10.37
CA ASN A 161 3.95 -0.19 -10.89
C ASN A 161 5.00 0.31 -9.89
N VAL A 162 4.65 1.21 -8.97
CA VAL A 162 5.61 1.74 -7.97
C VAL A 162 6.09 0.64 -7.03
N GLU A 163 5.22 -0.27 -6.63
CA GLU A 163 5.60 -1.38 -5.74
C GLU A 163 6.50 -2.40 -6.42
N ASN A 164 6.30 -2.62 -7.72
CA ASN A 164 7.14 -3.55 -8.48
C ASN A 164 8.59 -3.04 -8.66
N GLU A 165 8.81 -1.72 -8.59
CA GLU A 165 10.17 -1.14 -8.56
C GLU A 165 10.79 -1.16 -7.17
N MET A 166 10.01 -0.97 -6.10
CA MET A 166 10.51 -1.05 -4.71
C MET A 166 10.85 -2.49 -4.26
N ALA A 167 10.16 -3.50 -4.79
CA ALA A 167 10.46 -4.91 -4.50
C ALA A 167 11.84 -5.38 -5.05
N VAL A 168 12.46 -4.63 -5.97
CA VAL A 168 13.74 -4.98 -6.60
C VAL A 168 14.94 -4.58 -5.74
N GLU A 169 14.78 -3.73 -4.71
CA GLU A 169 15.86 -3.32 -3.80
C GLU A 169 15.93 -4.15 -2.51
N ARG A 170 15.56 -5.44 -2.54
CA ARG A 170 16.08 -6.34 -1.50
C ARG A 170 17.56 -6.57 -1.81
N PRO A 171 18.52 -6.15 -0.96
CA PRO A 171 19.89 -6.58 -1.13
C PRO A 171 19.88 -8.10 -0.99
N GLU A 172 20.11 -8.81 -2.11
CA GLU A 172 20.61 -10.16 -2.05
C GLU A 172 21.86 -10.11 -1.18
N ASN A 173 21.76 -10.65 0.03
CA ASN A 173 22.91 -10.93 0.85
C ASN A 173 23.71 -12.01 0.10
N THR A 174 24.56 -11.58 -0.84
CA THR A 174 25.54 -12.42 -1.50
C THR A 174 26.62 -12.74 -0.47
N GLU A 175 26.31 -13.66 0.42
CA GLU A 175 27.29 -14.21 1.34
C GLU A 175 28.16 -15.21 0.57
N VAL A 176 29.33 -14.75 0.16
CA VAL A 176 30.55 -15.56 -0.01
C VAL A 176 31.72 -14.59 0.17
N PRO A 177 32.82 -14.91 0.89
CA PRO A 177 33.52 -16.21 0.94
C PRO A 177 33.95 -16.58 2.40
N ASP A 178 34.74 -17.57 2.78
CA ASP A 178 35.80 -18.37 2.17
C ASP A 178 36.01 -19.57 3.12
N LEU A 179 35.86 -20.82 2.66
CA LEU A 179 36.21 -22.01 3.46
C LEU A 179 37.53 -22.56 2.94
N ASP A 180 38.62 -21.95 3.43
CA ASP A 180 39.97 -22.51 3.41
C ASP A 180 39.98 -23.81 4.24
N LEU A 181 39.65 -24.92 3.57
CA LEU A 181 39.87 -26.26 4.10
C LEU A 181 41.32 -26.65 3.83
N GLY A 182 42.22 -26.12 4.67
CA GLY A 182 43.60 -26.55 4.78
C GLY A 182 43.68 -28.06 5.02
N LEU A 183 43.86 -28.81 3.94
CA LEU A 183 44.24 -30.21 3.99
C LEU A 183 45.77 -30.29 3.94
N PRO A 184 46.45 -30.80 4.98
CA PRO A 184 47.86 -31.11 4.87
C PRO A 184 48.03 -32.39 4.03
N GLY A 185 48.77 -32.26 2.93
CA GLY A 185 49.26 -33.40 2.15
C GLY A 185 50.52 -34.01 2.77
N LEU A 186 50.50 -35.34 2.83
CA LEU A 186 51.62 -36.30 2.86
C LEU A 186 52.59 -36.28 4.06
#